data_AF-A0A726DNJ6-F1
#
_entry.id   AF-A0A726DNJ6-F1
#
_cell.length_a   1.000
_cell.length_b   1.000
_cell.length_c   1.000
_cell.angle_alpha   90.00
_cell.angle_beta   90.00
_cell.angle_gamma   90.00
#
_symmetry.space_group_name_H-M   'P 1'
#
loop_
_entity.id
_entity.type
_entity.pdbx_description
1 polymer ?
#
loop_
_entity_poly.entity_id
_entity_poly.type
_entity_poly.pdbx_seq_one_letter_code
_entity_poly.pdbx_strand_id
1 'polypeptide(L)'
;KVNYALFAFASLFSMPSFSSGQNIYALSTLIKDGITSSSSVASAKWGSEAKREDINIAKSSLYPTLDMTSEVARAYEKGSTRTTEDNVKNQIMLNYRILDFGVRDQLIDESNNEWSSANYIYLDRESEIAGKVTKSFLTVNKQKELLDIIQNELSYYHDRLHDFEYLVKSGESTESDLKKIQA
;
A
#
# COMPACT_ATOMS: atom_id res chain seq x y z
N LYS A 1 -9.18 14.62 -29.45
CA LYS A 1 -7.77 14.25 -29.14
C LYS A 1 -7.60 14.54 -27.66
N VAL A 2 -7.55 13.61 -26.71
CA VAL A 2 -7.08 12.22 -26.68
C VAL A 2 -8.19 11.34 -26.07
N ASN A 3 -8.44 10.17 -26.68
CA ASN A 3 -9.44 9.20 -26.22
C ASN A 3 -8.85 8.36 -25.08
N TYR A 4 -9.55 8.30 -23.94
CA TYR A 4 -9.30 7.30 -22.91
C TYR A 4 -9.79 5.95 -23.40
N ALA A 5 -8.87 5.17 -23.97
CA ALA A 5 -9.11 3.77 -24.27
C ALA A 5 -9.13 2.99 -22.95
N LEU A 6 -10.34 2.67 -22.51
CA LEU A 6 -10.65 1.60 -21.57
C LEU A 6 -9.94 0.32 -22.03
N PHE A 7 -8.87 -0.08 -21.34
CA PHE A 7 -8.33 -1.43 -21.48
C PHE A 7 -9.15 -2.36 -20.59
N ALA A 8 -10.32 -2.74 -21.10
CA ALA A 8 -11.00 -3.96 -20.68
C ALA A 8 -10.23 -5.14 -21.31
N PHE A 9 -9.49 -5.89 -20.49
CA PHE A 9 -9.00 -7.21 -20.91
C PHE A 9 -10.02 -8.28 -20.50
N ALA A 10 -10.51 -8.96 -21.52
CA ALA A 10 -11.65 -9.85 -21.57
C ALA A 10 -11.56 -11.08 -20.65
N SER A 11 -12.63 -11.27 -19.89
CA SER A 11 -13.45 -12.49 -19.73
C SER A 11 -12.88 -13.91 -19.93
N LEU A 12 -13.18 -14.74 -18.92
CA LEU A 12 -13.70 -16.11 -18.98
C LEU A 12 -12.79 -17.24 -19.48
N PHE A 13 -12.12 -17.89 -18.53
CA PHE A 13 -12.01 -19.35 -18.52
C PHE A 13 -12.68 -19.89 -17.25
N SER A 14 -13.97 -20.23 -17.37
CA SER A 14 -14.70 -21.02 -16.38
C SER A 14 -14.32 -22.48 -16.61
N MET A 15 -13.28 -22.96 -15.94
CA MET A 15 -13.10 -24.40 -15.75
C MET A 15 -13.61 -24.78 -14.35
N PRO A 16 -14.33 -25.90 -14.19
CA PRO A 16 -14.76 -26.35 -12.89
C PRO A 16 -13.51 -26.75 -12.10
N SER A 17 -13.10 -25.89 -11.17
CA SER A 17 -12.03 -26.20 -10.24
C SER A 17 -12.51 -27.33 -9.33
N PHE A 18 -12.04 -28.55 -9.62
CA PHE A 18 -12.06 -29.65 -8.67
C PHE A 18 -11.36 -29.18 -7.39
N SER A 19 -12.15 -29.11 -6.32
CA SER A 19 -11.67 -28.89 -4.97
C SER A 19 -11.03 -30.18 -4.46
N SER A 20 -9.72 -30.16 -4.26
CA SER A 20 -9.05 -30.99 -3.24
C SER A 20 -7.67 -30.45 -2.91
N GLY A 21 -7.58 -29.77 -1.76
CA GLY A 21 -6.44 -29.92 -0.85
C GLY A 21 -5.06 -29.45 -1.31
N GLN A 22 -4.90 -28.15 -1.58
CA GLN A 22 -3.73 -27.32 -1.23
C GLN A 22 -4.20 -25.88 -1.45
N ASN A 23 -4.18 -25.01 -0.44
CA ASN A 23 -4.38 -23.56 -0.67
C ASN A 23 -3.14 -23.03 -1.41
N ILE A 24 -3.08 -23.25 -2.73
CA ILE A 24 -2.16 -22.56 -3.61
C ILE A 24 -2.68 -21.13 -3.65
N TYR A 25 -2.19 -20.28 -2.75
CA TYR A 25 -2.51 -18.86 -2.76
C TYR A 25 -2.13 -18.32 -4.14
N ALA A 26 -3.14 -17.96 -4.93
CA ALA A 26 -2.92 -17.32 -6.21
C ALA A 26 -2.17 -16.00 -5.97
N LEU A 27 -1.22 -15.68 -6.85
CA LEU A 27 -0.43 -14.43 -6.77
C LEU A 27 -1.34 -13.19 -6.65
N SER A 28 -2.50 -13.20 -7.30
CA SER A 28 -3.51 -12.14 -7.22
C SER A 28 -4.05 -11.94 -5.80
N THR A 29 -4.30 -13.01 -5.06
CA THR A 29 -4.74 -12.95 -3.66
C THR A 29 -3.63 -12.39 -2.78
N LEU A 30 -2.38 -12.83 -2.97
CA LEU A 30 -1.24 -12.32 -2.21
C LEU A 30 -0.99 -10.83 -2.47
N ILE A 31 -1.15 -10.36 -3.70
CA ILE A 31 -1.02 -8.93 -4.04
C ILE A 31 -2.12 -8.13 -3.33
N LYS A 32 -3.38 -8.59 -3.40
CA LYS A 32 -4.50 -7.93 -2.73
C LYS A 32 -4.30 -7.87 -1.21
N ASP A 33 -3.87 -8.96 -0.60
CA ASP A 33 -3.61 -9.03 0.83
C ASP A 33 -2.40 -8.17 1.22
N GLY A 34 -1.36 -8.14 0.38
CA GLY A 34 -0.20 -7.27 0.58
C GLY A 34 -0.53 -5.78 0.51
N ILE A 35 -1.36 -5.37 -0.46
CA ILE A 35 -1.82 -3.98 -0.60
C ILE A 35 -2.69 -3.59 0.61
N THR A 36 -3.65 -4.44 0.99
CA THR A 36 -4.62 -4.13 2.06
C THR A 36 -4.00 -4.15 3.46
N SER A 37 -2.97 -4.96 3.69
CA SER A 37 -2.23 -5.03 4.96
C SER A 37 -1.12 -3.98 5.09
N SER A 38 -0.72 -3.32 4.00
CA SER A 38 0.38 -2.36 4.00
C SER A 38 -0.02 -1.02 4.64
N SER A 39 0.65 -0.66 5.74
CA SER A 39 0.48 0.65 6.40
C SER A 39 0.86 1.83 5.51
N SER A 40 1.83 1.64 4.61
CA SER A 40 2.27 2.67 3.65
C SER A 40 1.16 3.02 2.66
N VAL A 41 0.47 2.01 2.12
CA VAL A 41 -0.66 2.19 1.21
C VAL A 41 -1.83 2.83 1.94
N ALA A 42 -2.14 2.37 3.16
CA ALA A 42 -3.21 2.94 3.97
C ALA A 42 -2.95 4.43 4.26
N SER A 43 -1.74 4.80 4.66
CA SER A 43 -1.35 6.19 4.89
C SER A 43 -1.49 7.05 3.63
N ALA A 44 -1.00 6.56 2.48
CA ALA A 44 -1.12 7.27 1.22
C ALA A 44 -2.58 7.47 0.78
N LYS A 45 -3.43 6.46 1.01
CA LYS A 45 -4.88 6.55 0.78
C LYS A 45 -5.52 7.65 1.63
N TRP A 46 -5.25 7.66 2.93
CA TRP A 46 -5.79 8.70 3.83
C TRP A 46 -5.24 10.09 3.48
N GLY A 47 -3.99 10.19 3.04
CA GLY A 47 -3.42 11.43 2.53
C GLY A 47 -4.14 11.93 1.26
N SER A 48 -4.45 11.03 0.33
CA SER A 48 -5.23 11.38 -0.86
C SER A 48 -6.66 11.81 -0.51
N GLU A 49 -7.33 11.11 0.42
CA GLU A 49 -8.68 11.49 0.86
C GLU A 49 -8.69 12.84 1.60
N ALA A 50 -7.68 13.12 2.42
CA ALA A 50 -7.53 14.43 3.05
C ALA A 50 -7.41 15.54 1.99
N LYS A 51 -6.60 15.33 0.95
CA LYS A 51 -6.51 16.26 -0.19
C LYS A 51 -7.79 16.38 -1.01
N ARG A 52 -8.61 15.33 -1.03
CA ARG A 52 -9.95 15.40 -1.64
C ARG A 52 -10.87 16.31 -0.85
N GLU A 53 -10.79 16.29 0.48
CA GLU A 53 -11.55 17.22 1.33
C GLU A 53 -11.04 18.66 1.25
N ASP A 54 -9.74 18.87 1.02
CA ASP A 54 -9.19 20.20 0.74
C ASP A 54 -9.89 20.85 -0.48
N ILE A 55 -10.29 20.08 -1.50
CA ILE A 55 -11.09 20.58 -2.63
C ILE A 55 -12.46 21.08 -2.16
N ASN A 56 -13.12 20.37 -1.24
CA ASN A 56 -14.41 20.79 -0.70
C ASN A 56 -14.27 22.07 0.13
N ILE A 57 -13.19 22.19 0.89
CA ILE A 57 -12.83 23.41 1.62
C ILE A 57 -12.57 24.56 0.63
N ALA A 58 -11.80 24.33 -0.43
CA ALA A 58 -11.57 25.32 -1.48
C ALA A 58 -12.87 25.77 -2.15
N LYS A 59 -13.78 24.83 -2.47
CA LYS A 59 -15.11 25.13 -3.02
C LYS A 59 -16.00 25.89 -2.04
N SER A 60 -15.84 25.69 -0.74
CA SER A 60 -16.59 26.43 0.28
C SER A 60 -16.32 27.94 0.23
N SER A 61 -15.14 28.34 -0.26
CA SER A 61 -14.78 29.76 -0.45
C SER A 61 -15.66 30.51 -1.46
N LEU A 62 -16.42 29.78 -2.29
CA LEU A 62 -17.41 30.36 -3.21
C LEU A 62 -18.65 30.88 -2.49
N TYR A 63 -18.87 30.45 -1.25
CA TYR A 63 -20.04 30.78 -0.45
C TYR A 63 -19.66 31.69 0.72
N PRO A 64 -20.61 32.47 1.26
CA PRO A 64 -20.38 33.24 2.47
C PRO A 64 -20.13 32.32 3.68
N THR A 65 -19.27 32.75 4.61
CA THR A 65 -19.07 32.06 5.89
C THR A 65 -19.86 32.75 6.99
N LEU A 66 -20.48 31.96 7.87
CA LEU A 66 -21.21 32.43 9.04
C LEU A 66 -20.49 31.95 10.29
N ASP A 67 -19.86 32.88 11.00
CA ASP A 67 -19.06 32.60 12.18
C ASP A 67 -19.80 33.10 13.43
N MET A 68 -19.91 32.25 14.45
CA MET A 68 -20.51 32.60 15.74
C MET A 68 -19.45 32.51 16.82
N THR A 69 -19.21 33.62 17.51
CA THR A 69 -18.20 33.72 18.56
C THR A 69 -18.87 34.08 19.88
N SER A 70 -18.53 33.36 20.94
CA SER A 70 -18.90 33.67 22.32
C SER A 70 -17.63 33.85 23.12
N GLU A 71 -17.43 35.03 23.70
CA GLU A 71 -16.25 35.41 24.46
C GLU A 71 -16.67 35.82 25.88
N VAL A 72 -15.97 35.27 26.87
CA VAL A 72 -16.11 35.66 28.27
C VAL A 72 -14.77 36.22 28.72
N ALA A 73 -14.73 37.49 29.08
CA ALA A 73 -13.53 38.19 29.50
C ALA A 73 -13.72 38.82 30.88
N ARG A 74 -12.77 38.56 31.79
CA ARG A 74 -12.67 39.24 33.09
C ARG A 74 -11.52 40.23 33.02
N ALA A 75 -11.85 41.51 33.03
CA ALA A 75 -10.85 42.56 33.04
C ALA A 75 -10.53 42.97 34.50
N TYR A 76 -9.24 43.12 34.81
CA TYR A 76 -8.78 43.72 36.05
C TYR A 76 -8.19 45.09 35.73
N GLU A 77 -8.92 46.17 36.01
CA GLU A 77 -8.36 47.51 35.87
C GLU A 77 -7.33 47.77 36.98
N LYS A 78 -6.09 48.08 36.57
CA LYS A 78 -5.00 48.42 37.48
C LYS A 78 -4.97 49.94 37.66
N GLY A 79 -5.76 50.48 38.60
CA GLY A 79 -5.57 51.90 38.99
C GLY A 79 -6.73 52.65 39.65
N SER A 80 -7.96 52.15 39.64
CA SER A 80 -9.07 52.81 40.35
C SER A 80 -10.06 51.76 40.81
N THR A 81 -10.58 51.92 42.03
CA THR A 81 -11.65 51.16 42.70
C THR A 81 -11.94 49.75 42.17
N ARG A 82 -11.55 48.74 42.96
CA ARG A 82 -11.68 47.29 42.73
C ARG A 82 -13.08 46.85 42.28
N THR A 83 -13.37 47.01 40.99
CA THR A 83 -14.63 46.63 40.35
C THR A 83 -14.31 45.55 39.34
N THR A 84 -14.76 44.32 39.64
CA THR A 84 -14.65 43.20 38.70
C THR A 84 -15.78 43.35 37.69
N GLU A 85 -15.46 43.67 36.45
CA GLU A 85 -16.44 43.61 35.35
C GLU A 85 -16.28 42.27 34.61
N ASP A 86 -17.31 41.44 34.70
CA ASP A 86 -17.45 40.24 33.89
C ASP A 86 -18.17 40.62 32.60
N ASN A 87 -17.45 40.58 31.48
CA ASN A 87 -17.99 40.90 30.16
C ASN A 87 -18.26 39.61 29.38
N VAL A 88 -19.50 39.43 28.94
CA VAL A 88 -19.91 38.34 28.03
C VAL A 88 -20.29 38.96 26.69
N LYS A 89 -19.60 38.56 25.62
CA LYS A 89 -19.84 39.01 24.25
C LYS A 89 -20.23 37.83 23.38
N ASN A 90 -21.39 37.94 22.74
CA ASN A 90 -21.83 36.99 21.73
C ASN A 90 -21.93 37.75 20.41
N GLN A 91 -21.29 37.23 19.36
CA GLN A 91 -21.20 37.86 18.06
C GLN A 91 -21.48 36.84 16.96
N ILE A 92 -22.20 37.28 15.93
CA ILE A 92 -22.43 36.54 14.70
C ILE A 92 -21.89 37.40 13.56
N MET A 93 -21.02 36.83 12.74
CA MET A 93 -20.34 37.52 11.65
C MET A 93 -20.60 36.78 10.33
N LEU A 94 -21.03 37.52 9.30
CA LEU A 94 -21.20 37.01 7.95
C LEU A 94 -20.10 37.59 7.06
N ASN A 95 -19.22 36.74 6.55
CA ASN A 95 -18.14 37.15 5.67
C ASN A 95 -18.42 36.70 4.24
N TYR A 96 -18.41 37.64 3.28
CA TYR A 96 -18.55 37.33 1.86
C TYR A 96 -17.64 38.22 1.00
N ARG A 97 -16.77 37.58 0.21
CA ARG A 97 -15.94 38.28 -0.76
C ARG A 97 -16.66 38.36 -2.10
N ILE A 98 -17.05 39.58 -2.48
CA ILE A 98 -17.82 39.81 -3.72
C ILE A 98 -16.91 39.81 -4.97
N LEU A 99 -15.67 40.29 -4.83
CA LEU A 99 -14.72 40.41 -5.94
C LEU A 99 -13.35 39.85 -5.53
N ASP A 100 -12.81 38.95 -6.34
CA ASP A 100 -11.56 38.23 -6.05
C ASP A 100 -10.67 37.97 -7.28
N PHE A 101 -11.01 38.51 -8.46
CA PHE A 101 -10.20 38.45 -9.68
C PHE A 101 -9.70 37.03 -10.08
N GLY A 102 -10.49 35.98 -9.82
CA GLY A 102 -10.16 34.60 -10.17
C GLY A 102 -9.33 33.83 -9.14
N VAL A 103 -9.05 34.42 -7.97
CA VAL A 103 -8.28 33.76 -6.90
C VAL A 103 -8.98 32.49 -6.39
N ARG A 104 -10.31 32.48 -6.26
CA ARG A 104 -11.05 31.28 -5.81
C ARG A 104 -10.98 30.15 -6.85
N ASP A 105 -11.08 30.48 -8.13
CA ASP A 105 -10.97 29.48 -9.20
C ASP A 105 -9.57 28.85 -9.19
N GLN A 106 -8.52 29.69 -9.08
CA GLN A 106 -7.14 29.22 -8.97
C GLN A 106 -6.93 28.34 -7.72
N LEU A 107 -7.53 28.68 -6.58
CA LEU A 107 -7.45 27.88 -5.36
C LEU A 107 -8.08 26.49 -5.53
N ILE A 108 -9.21 26.41 -6.23
CA ILE A 108 -9.89 25.14 -6.54
C ILE A 108 -9.01 24.30 -7.48
N ASP A 109 -8.45 24.92 -8.52
CA ASP A 109 -7.57 24.25 -9.47
C ASP A 109 -6.27 23.76 -8.81
N GLU A 110 -5.66 24.57 -7.96
CA GLU A 110 -4.52 24.18 -7.13
C GLU A 110 -4.86 22.97 -6.25
N SER A 111 -5.99 23.02 -5.54
CA SER A 111 -6.45 21.91 -4.69
C SER A 111 -6.71 20.63 -5.50
N ASN A 112 -7.26 20.74 -6.71
CA ASN A 112 -7.44 19.59 -7.62
C ASN A 112 -6.10 18.99 -8.08
N ASN A 113 -5.12 19.84 -8.37
CA ASN A 113 -3.78 19.40 -8.76
C ASN A 113 -3.05 18.71 -7.59
N GLU A 114 -3.18 19.25 -6.37
CA GLU A 114 -2.65 18.62 -5.17
C GLU A 114 -3.28 17.25 -4.89
N TRP A 115 -4.61 17.15 -5.00
CA TRP A 115 -5.31 15.86 -4.88
C TRP A 115 -4.85 14.86 -5.94
N SER A 116 -4.72 15.30 -7.19
CA SER A 116 -4.24 14.45 -8.29
C SER A 116 -2.84 13.93 -7.99
N SER A 117 -1.93 14.79 -7.53
CA SER A 117 -0.58 14.42 -7.09
C SER A 117 -0.61 13.40 -5.95
N ALA A 118 -1.40 13.63 -4.91
CA ALA A 118 -1.56 12.71 -3.79
C ALA A 118 -2.14 11.36 -4.22
N ASN A 119 -3.10 11.36 -5.16
CA ASN A 119 -3.66 10.15 -5.73
C ASN A 119 -2.63 9.35 -6.55
N TYR A 120 -1.76 10.03 -7.31
CA TYR A 120 -0.64 9.36 -7.99
C TYR A 120 0.33 8.71 -7.00
N ILE A 121 0.64 9.37 -5.88
CA ILE A 121 1.47 8.79 -4.83
C ILE A 121 0.80 7.54 -4.26
N TYR A 122 -0.50 7.56 -4.01
CA TYR A 122 -1.25 6.38 -3.56
C TYR A 122 -1.13 5.20 -4.55
N LEU A 123 -1.37 5.43 -5.84
CA LEU A 123 -1.25 4.41 -6.89
C LEU A 123 0.18 3.86 -7.05
N ASP A 124 1.17 4.73 -6.91
CA ASP A 124 2.59 4.34 -6.93
C ASP A 124 2.91 3.40 -5.76
N ARG A 125 2.42 3.70 -4.55
CA ARG A 125 2.59 2.81 -3.39
C ARG A 125 1.91 1.46 -3.56
N GLU A 126 0.71 1.42 -4.13
CA GLU A 126 0.05 0.14 -4.45
C GLU A 126 0.89 -0.69 -5.42
N SER A 127 1.41 -0.05 -6.46
CA SER A 127 2.25 -0.68 -7.48
C SER A 127 3.58 -1.19 -6.90
N GLU A 128 4.21 -0.41 -6.03
CA GLU A 128 5.45 -0.78 -5.33
C GLU A 128 5.24 -2.04 -4.47
N ILE A 129 4.13 -2.10 -3.71
CA ILE A 129 3.80 -3.24 -2.87
C ILE A 129 3.45 -4.47 -3.73
N ALA A 130 2.67 -4.31 -4.79
CA ALA A 130 2.37 -5.39 -5.73
C ALA A 130 3.65 -5.98 -6.35
N GLY A 131 4.60 -5.11 -6.73
CA GLY A 131 5.91 -5.52 -7.23
C GLY A 131 6.74 -6.28 -6.20
N LYS A 132 6.78 -5.81 -4.94
CA LYS A 132 7.45 -6.48 -3.83
C LYS A 132 6.87 -7.87 -3.57
N VAL A 133 5.55 -7.99 -3.49
CA VAL A 133 4.86 -9.28 -3.29
C VAL A 133 5.16 -10.24 -4.44
N THR A 134 5.07 -9.76 -5.67
CA THR A 134 5.36 -10.56 -6.87
C THR A 134 6.80 -11.08 -6.86
N LYS A 135 7.77 -10.21 -6.57
CA LYS A 135 9.18 -10.59 -6.48
C LYS A 135 9.42 -11.63 -5.37
N SER A 136 8.81 -11.44 -4.21
CA SER A 136 8.91 -12.40 -3.09
C SER A 136 8.30 -13.74 -3.45
N PHE A 137 7.13 -13.77 -4.08
CA PHE A 137 6.48 -14.98 -4.56
C PHE A 137 7.36 -15.75 -5.55
N LEU A 138 7.91 -15.07 -6.55
CA LEU A 138 8.82 -15.68 -7.53
C LEU A 138 10.09 -16.21 -6.87
N THR A 139 10.63 -15.49 -5.89
CA THR A 139 11.83 -15.90 -5.15
C THR A 139 11.59 -17.19 -4.36
N VAL A 140 10.46 -17.28 -3.65
CA VAL A 140 10.08 -18.48 -2.89
C VAL A 140 9.89 -19.68 -3.82
N ASN A 141 9.22 -19.48 -4.96
CA ASN A 141 9.02 -20.58 -5.92
C ASN A 141 10.35 -21.06 -6.52
N LYS A 142 11.25 -20.15 -6.88
CA LYS A 142 12.59 -20.50 -7.35
C LYS A 142 13.38 -21.28 -6.30
N GLN A 143 13.29 -20.89 -5.02
CA GLN A 143 13.96 -21.60 -3.94
C GLN A 143 13.38 -23.00 -3.72
N LYS A 144 12.06 -23.17 -3.84
CA LYS A 144 11.40 -24.49 -3.79
C LYS A 144 11.89 -25.40 -4.91
N GLU A 145 11.98 -24.89 -6.14
CA GLU A 145 12.48 -25.64 -7.29
C GLU A 145 13.94 -26.07 -7.10
N LEU A 146 14.80 -25.16 -6.60
CA LEU A 146 16.20 -25.51 -6.29
C LEU A 146 16.29 -26.57 -5.18
N LEU A 147 15.45 -26.50 -4.15
CA LEU A 147 15.41 -27.51 -3.09
C LEU A 147 14.98 -28.88 -3.63
N ASP A 148 14.00 -28.92 -4.53
CA ASP A 148 13.55 -30.16 -5.16
C ASP A 148 14.67 -30.79 -6.01
N ILE A 149 15.41 -29.98 -6.77
CA ILE A 149 16.59 -30.44 -7.52
C ILE A 149 17.66 -31.01 -6.59
N ILE A 150 18.01 -30.30 -5.50
CA ILE A 150 19.01 -30.76 -4.53
C ILE A 150 18.58 -32.07 -3.86
N GLN A 151 17.29 -32.22 -3.52
CA GLN A 151 16.78 -33.45 -2.93
C GLN A 151 16.85 -34.64 -3.90
N ASN A 152 16.48 -34.43 -5.16
CA ASN A 152 16.60 -35.45 -6.21
C ASN A 152 18.07 -35.83 -6.45
N GLU A 153 18.98 -34.87 -6.39
CA GLU A 153 20.41 -35.10 -6.53
C GLU A 153 20.98 -35.86 -5.32
N LEU A 154 20.56 -35.53 -4.09
CA LEU A 154 20.95 -36.27 -2.89
C LEU A 154 20.44 -37.72 -2.91
N SER A 155 19.20 -37.97 -3.36
CA SER A 155 18.72 -39.35 -3.52
C SER A 155 19.54 -40.11 -4.57
N TYR A 156 19.88 -39.46 -5.68
CA TYR A 156 20.71 -40.05 -6.72
C TYR A 156 22.12 -40.43 -6.23
N TYR A 157 22.76 -39.56 -5.46
CA TYR A 157 24.06 -39.87 -4.85
C TYR A 157 23.95 -40.96 -3.80
N HIS A 158 22.87 -40.99 -3.01
CA HIS A 158 22.64 -42.06 -2.04
C HIS A 158 22.53 -43.44 -2.70
N ASP A 159 21.74 -43.54 -3.78
CA ASP A 159 21.57 -44.78 -4.54
C ASP A 159 22.89 -45.23 -5.18
N ARG A 160 23.64 -44.30 -5.78
CA ARG A 160 24.99 -44.55 -6.32
C ARG A 160 25.96 -45.07 -5.27
N LEU A 161 25.91 -44.51 -4.05
CA LEU A 161 26.80 -44.91 -2.95
C LEU A 161 26.49 -46.33 -2.49
N HIS A 162 25.20 -46.68 -2.42
CA HIS A 162 24.75 -48.03 -2.12
C HIS A 162 25.20 -49.04 -3.20
N ASP A 163 25.07 -48.70 -4.47
CA ASP A 163 25.53 -49.55 -5.59
C ASP A 163 27.06 -49.73 -5.58
N PHE A 164 27.81 -48.67 -5.29
CA PHE A 164 29.26 -48.73 -5.14
C PHE A 164 29.71 -49.55 -3.93
N GLU A 165 29.02 -49.47 -2.78
CA GLU A 165 29.28 -50.37 -1.65
C GLU A 165 29.06 -51.84 -2.04
N TYR A 166 28.04 -52.11 -2.86
CA TYR A 166 27.76 -53.46 -3.35
C TYR A 166 28.85 -53.98 -4.30
N LEU A 167 29.33 -53.13 -5.21
CA LEU A 167 30.43 -53.44 -6.13
C LEU A 167 31.78 -53.63 -5.43
N VAL A 168 32.06 -52.88 -4.37
CA VAL A 168 33.25 -53.08 -3.53
C VAL A 168 33.14 -54.41 -2.76
N LYS A 169 31.95 -54.73 -2.20
CA LYS A 169 31.72 -56.01 -1.52
C LYS A 169 31.78 -57.23 -2.44
N SER A 170 31.41 -57.09 -3.72
CA SER A 170 31.52 -58.16 -4.72
C SER A 170 32.93 -58.30 -5.31
N GLY A 171 33.86 -57.39 -4.97
CA GLY A 171 35.24 -57.39 -5.45
C GLY A 171 35.43 -56.78 -6.84
N GLU A 172 34.41 -56.13 -7.40
CA GLU A 172 34.46 -55.47 -8.71
C GLU A 172 34.96 -54.01 -8.66
N SER A 173 35.07 -53.40 -7.47
CA SER A 173 35.52 -52.01 -7.31
C SER A 173 36.41 -51.78 -6.07
N THR A 174 37.19 -50.70 -6.08
CA THR A 174 38.18 -50.35 -5.05
C THR A 174 37.62 -49.41 -3.97
N GLU A 175 38.00 -49.59 -2.68
CA GLU A 175 37.63 -48.67 -1.58
C GLU A 175 38.02 -47.20 -1.83
N SER A 176 39.03 -46.95 -2.66
CA SER A 176 39.47 -45.62 -3.07
C SER A 176 38.39 -44.86 -3.87
N ASP A 177 37.61 -45.57 -4.68
CA ASP A 177 36.54 -44.96 -5.49
C ASP A 177 35.29 -44.69 -4.65
N LEU A 178 35.04 -45.48 -3.60
CA LEU A 178 34.01 -45.22 -2.59
C LEU A 178 34.24 -43.88 -1.88
N LYS A 179 35.48 -43.62 -1.47
CA LYS A 179 35.87 -42.39 -0.76
C LYS A 179 35.76 -41.12 -1.61
N LYS A 180 35.87 -41.22 -2.94
CA LYS A 180 35.68 -40.07 -3.84
C LYS A 180 34.21 -39.68 -4.00
N ILE A 181 33.28 -40.59 -3.71
CA ILE A 181 31.84 -40.36 -3.79
C ILE A 181 31.29 -39.88 -2.44
N GLN A 182 31.95 -40.22 -1.34
CA GLN A 182 31.60 -39.78 0.02
C GLN A 182 32.14 -38.39 0.42
N ALA A 183 33.09 -37.83 -0.34
CA ALA A 183 33.77 -36.55 -0.06
C ALA A 183 33.16 -35.39 -0.86
#